data_AF-A0A7Y4TVT8-F1
#
_entry.id   AF-A0A7Y4TVT8-F1
#
_cell.length_a   1.000
_cell.length_b   1.000
_cell.length_c   1.000
_cell.angle_alpha   90.00
_cell.angle_beta   90.00
_cell.angle_gamma   90.00
#
_symmetry.space_group_name_H-M   'P 1'
#
loop_
_entity.id
_entity.type
_entity.pdbx_description
1 polymer ?
#
loop_
_entity_poly.entity_id
_entity_poly.type
_entity_poly.pdbx_seq_one_letter_code
_entity_poly.pdbx_strand_id
1 'polypeptide(L)'
;MKGLLMIAVYSILLSLSMSSARARQHNGTRSVTLIFDSINFTAHIVPLLQKKCSPCHFEGGKMYGKMPFDRVATLIIHQAGILKRFSNENEKALLDKFIHVHTAK
;
A
#
# COMPACT_ATOMS: atom_id res chain seq x y z
N MET A 1 37.80 38.35 38.61
CA MET A 1 38.07 37.58 37.37
C MET A 1 37.74 36.08 37.50
N LYS A 2 36.66 35.70 38.22
CA LYS A 2 36.29 34.29 38.49
C LYS A 2 34.87 33.94 37.99
N GLY A 3 33.97 34.93 37.90
CA GLY A 3 32.61 34.76 37.39
C GLY A 3 32.52 34.59 35.87
N LEU A 4 33.47 35.16 35.11
CA LEU A 4 33.45 35.07 33.64
C LEU A 4 33.77 33.65 33.14
N LEU A 5 34.56 32.89 33.90
CA LEU A 5 34.94 31.51 33.56
C LEU A 5 33.75 30.54 33.71
N MET A 6 32.89 30.75 34.72
CA MET A 6 31.74 29.88 34.98
C MET A 6 30.61 30.05 33.95
N ILE A 7 30.46 31.24 33.38
CA ILE A 7 29.46 31.53 32.33
C ILE A 7 29.86 30.83 31.02
N ALA A 8 31.15 30.83 30.68
CA ALA A 8 31.65 30.16 29.49
C ALA A 8 31.48 28.63 29.58
N VAL A 9 31.75 28.03 30.75
CA VAL A 9 31.57 26.60 30.98
C VAL A 9 30.08 26.21 30.97
N TYR A 10 29.20 27.04 31.54
CA TYR A 10 27.76 26.81 31.53
C TYR A 10 27.16 26.90 30.12
N SER A 11 27.68 27.81 29.29
CA SER A 11 27.25 27.98 27.89
C SER A 11 27.65 26.78 27.02
N ILE A 12 28.84 26.21 27.26
CA ILE A 12 29.33 25.01 26.56
C ILE A 12 28.53 23.76 26.97
N LEU A 13 28.17 23.64 28.25
CA LEU A 13 27.34 22.54 28.76
C LEU A 13 25.90 22.58 28.23
N LEU A 14 25.32 23.77 28.00
CA LEU A 14 23.96 23.90 27.48
C LEU A 14 23.86 23.51 25.99
N SER A 15 24.93 23.68 25.20
CA SER A 15 24.96 23.32 23.78
C SER A 15 25.04 21.81 23.49
N LEU A 16 25.36 20.95 24.47
CA LEU A 16 25.46 19.50 24.24
C LEU A 16 24.11 18.75 24.27
N SER A 17 22.99 19.40 24.62
CA SER A 17 21.67 18.74 24.70
C SER A 17 20.80 18.84 23.42
N MET A 18 21.25 19.49 22.34
CA MET A 18 20.40 19.79 21.17
C MET A 18 20.75 19.05 19.87
N SER A 19 21.51 17.94 19.91
CA SER A 19 21.98 17.26 18.68
C SER A 19 21.39 15.88 18.35
N SER A 20 20.34 15.41 19.04
CA SER A 20 19.73 14.10 18.72
C SER A 20 18.39 14.15 17.96
N ALA A 21 17.89 15.33 17.57
CA ALA A 21 16.74 15.41 16.67
C ALA A 21 17.17 15.27 15.19
N ARG A 22 17.89 14.18 14.87
CA ARG A 22 18.10 13.79 13.48
C ARG A 22 16.82 13.12 13.00
N ALA A 23 15.99 13.91 12.34
CA ALA A 23 14.86 13.49 11.55
C ALA A 23 15.23 12.23 10.72
N ARG A 24 14.76 11.06 11.15
CA ARG A 24 14.43 9.97 10.24
C ARG A 24 12.93 10.03 10.02
N GLN A 25 12.55 10.52 8.85
CA GLN A 25 11.22 10.33 8.30
C GLN A 25 10.89 8.83 8.29
N HIS A 26 10.13 8.35 9.26
CA HIS A 26 9.22 7.23 9.07
C HIS A 26 7.83 7.81 8.74
N ASN A 27 7.73 8.49 7.60
CA ASN A 27 6.44 8.97 7.08
C ASN A 27 5.87 8.02 6.01
N GLY A 28 6.25 6.74 6.04
CA GLY A 28 5.82 5.72 5.08
C GLY A 28 4.67 4.82 5.54
N THR A 29 4.31 4.84 6.83
CA THR A 29 3.43 3.77 7.38
C THR A 29 2.14 4.29 8.01
N ARG A 30 1.98 5.59 8.22
CA ARG A 30 0.81 6.14 8.95
C ARG A 30 -0.25 6.76 8.06
N SER A 31 0.08 7.15 6.82
CA SER A 31 -0.92 7.57 5.83
C SER A 31 -1.54 6.40 5.06
N VAL A 32 -0.92 5.23 5.08
CA VAL A 32 -1.46 4.02 4.45
C VAL A 32 -2.73 3.54 5.16
N THR A 33 -2.84 3.74 6.48
CA THR A 33 -4.00 3.29 7.26
C THR A 33 -5.29 4.06 6.96
N LEU A 34 -5.22 5.31 6.49
CA LEU A 34 -6.41 6.13 6.19
C LEU A 34 -6.83 6.12 4.71
N ILE A 35 -6.02 5.55 3.82
CA ILE A 35 -6.37 5.31 2.40
C ILE A 35 -7.05 3.93 2.24
N PHE A 36 -7.05 3.10 3.29
CA PHE A 36 -7.62 1.75 3.24
C PHE A 36 -9.13 1.68 3.39
N ASP A 37 -9.83 2.81 3.58
CA ASP A 37 -11.26 2.81 3.90
C ASP A 37 -12.18 2.43 2.71
N SER A 38 -11.67 2.34 1.48
CA SER A 38 -12.28 1.44 0.49
C SER A 38 -11.33 1.20 -0.68
N ILE A 39 -11.00 -0.08 -0.92
CA ILE A 39 -10.36 -0.46 -2.18
C ILE A 39 -11.43 -0.42 -3.27
N ASN A 40 -11.40 0.63 -4.11
CA ASN A 40 -12.29 0.71 -5.28
C ASN A 40 -11.92 -0.34 -6.33
N PHE A 41 -12.90 -1.16 -6.75
CA PHE A 41 -12.70 -2.24 -7.72
C PHE A 41 -12.22 -1.72 -9.09
N THR A 42 -12.93 -0.75 -9.67
CA THR A 42 -12.63 -0.25 -11.02
C THR A 42 -11.33 0.54 -11.07
N ALA A 43 -11.04 1.35 -10.06
CA ALA A 43 -9.85 2.21 -10.05
C ALA A 43 -8.57 1.46 -9.66
N HIS A 44 -8.67 0.44 -8.79
CA HIS A 44 -7.48 -0.21 -8.23
C HIS A 44 -7.32 -1.67 -8.69
N ILE A 45 -8.39 -2.45 -8.81
CA ILE A 45 -8.32 -3.88 -9.09
C ILE A 45 -8.34 -4.18 -10.59
N VAL A 46 -9.24 -3.55 -11.34
CA VAL A 46 -9.37 -3.75 -12.78
C VAL A 46 -8.05 -3.49 -13.53
N PRO A 47 -7.29 -2.40 -13.27
CA PRO A 47 -6.02 -2.16 -13.96
C PRO A 47 -4.99 -3.28 -13.71
N LEU A 48 -4.97 -3.88 -12.51
CA LEU A 48 -4.08 -5.01 -12.21
C LEU A 48 -4.46 -6.24 -13.03
N LEU A 49 -5.75 -6.53 -13.12
CA LEU A 49 -6.25 -7.67 -13.89
C LEU A 49 -6.03 -7.47 -15.39
N GLN A 50 -6.19 -6.24 -15.91
CA GLN A 50 -5.95 -5.94 -17.32
C GLN A 50 -4.50 -6.21 -17.73
N LYS A 51 -3.50 -5.85 -16.89
CA LYS A 51 -2.07 -6.10 -17.19
C LYS A 51 -1.75 -7.56 -17.54
N LYS A 52 -2.49 -8.53 -16.97
CA LYS A 52 -2.18 -9.96 -17.10
C LYS A 52 -3.25 -10.80 -17.79
N CYS A 53 -4.50 -10.34 -17.78
CA CYS A 53 -5.67 -11.14 -18.18
C CYS A 53 -6.48 -10.51 -19.31
N SER A 54 -6.13 -9.28 -19.75
CA SER A 54 -6.85 -8.54 -20.80
C SER A 54 -7.07 -9.34 -22.10
N PRO A 55 -6.08 -10.07 -22.66
CA PRO A 55 -6.27 -10.74 -23.95
C PRO A 55 -7.36 -11.82 -23.98
N CYS A 56 -7.84 -12.28 -22.81
CA CYS A 56 -8.82 -13.35 -22.71
C CYS A 56 -10.08 -12.96 -21.93
N HIS A 57 -9.93 -12.25 -20.81
CA HIS A 57 -10.98 -12.10 -19.79
C HIS A 57 -11.59 -10.70 -19.70
N PHE A 58 -11.28 -9.82 -20.66
CA PHE A 58 -11.85 -8.48 -20.80
C PHE A 58 -12.54 -8.35 -22.16
N GLU A 59 -13.27 -7.25 -22.37
CA GLU A 59 -13.99 -6.99 -23.62
C GLU A 59 -13.13 -7.23 -24.88
N GLY A 60 -13.68 -7.94 -25.86
CA GLY A 60 -12.96 -8.42 -27.05
C GLY A 60 -12.12 -9.69 -26.84
N GLY A 61 -11.93 -10.13 -25.59
CA GLY A 61 -11.18 -11.34 -25.25
C GLY A 61 -11.98 -12.64 -25.45
N LYS A 62 -11.29 -13.71 -25.88
CA LYS A 62 -11.90 -15.00 -26.23
C LYS A 62 -12.68 -15.72 -25.12
N MET A 63 -12.42 -15.37 -23.84
CA MET A 63 -13.08 -15.98 -22.66
C MET A 63 -14.08 -15.03 -21.98
N TYR A 64 -14.23 -13.80 -22.46
CA TYR A 64 -14.98 -12.76 -21.75
C TYR A 64 -16.43 -13.16 -21.46
N GLY A 65 -17.13 -13.73 -22.43
CA GLY A 65 -18.52 -14.17 -22.26
C GLY A 65 -18.71 -15.29 -21.23
N LYS A 66 -17.64 -16.02 -20.86
CA LYS A 66 -17.69 -17.12 -19.88
C LYS A 66 -17.13 -16.72 -18.52
N MET A 67 -16.06 -15.94 -18.52
CA MET A 67 -15.30 -15.61 -17.30
C MET A 67 -14.76 -14.17 -17.40
N PRO A 68 -15.63 -13.16 -17.22
CA PRO A 68 -15.28 -11.74 -17.33
C PRO A 68 -14.63 -11.21 -16.04
N PHE A 69 -13.38 -10.74 -16.10
CA PHE A 69 -12.61 -10.29 -14.94
C PHE A 69 -12.77 -8.82 -14.57
N ASP A 70 -13.58 -8.07 -15.33
CA ASP A 70 -14.09 -6.75 -14.99
C ASP A 70 -15.35 -6.80 -14.10
N ARG A 71 -15.69 -7.97 -13.54
CA ARG A 71 -16.81 -8.16 -12.61
C ARG A 71 -16.31 -8.67 -11.27
N VAL A 72 -16.80 -8.04 -10.20
CA VAL A 72 -16.47 -8.44 -8.81
C VAL A 72 -16.82 -9.91 -8.56
N ALA A 73 -18.03 -10.35 -8.98
CA ALA A 73 -18.47 -11.72 -8.77
C ALA A 73 -17.49 -12.76 -9.36
N THR A 74 -17.01 -12.54 -10.58
CA THR A 74 -16.05 -13.45 -11.23
C THR A 74 -14.72 -13.48 -10.49
N LEU A 75 -14.23 -12.33 -10.02
CA LEU A 75 -13.01 -12.25 -9.21
C LEU A 75 -13.13 -13.08 -7.94
N ILE A 76 -14.23 -12.97 -7.21
CA ILE A 76 -14.46 -13.72 -5.96
C ILE A 76 -14.56 -15.23 -6.23
N ILE A 77 -15.35 -15.64 -7.24
CA ILE A 77 -15.53 -17.06 -7.59
C ILE A 77 -14.19 -17.70 -8.01
N HIS A 78 -13.34 -16.99 -8.75
CA HIS A 78 -12.09 -17.52 -9.30
C HIS A 78 -10.83 -17.01 -8.55
N GLN A 79 -10.98 -16.52 -7.33
CA GLN A 79 -9.92 -15.87 -6.54
C GLN A 79 -8.61 -16.68 -6.47
N ALA A 80 -8.70 -17.99 -6.22
CA ALA A 80 -7.53 -18.85 -6.07
C ALA A 80 -6.70 -18.96 -7.37
N GLY A 81 -7.36 -18.96 -8.53
CA GLY A 81 -6.70 -18.99 -9.83
C GLY A 81 -6.12 -17.63 -10.21
N ILE A 82 -6.85 -16.57 -9.90
CA ILE A 82 -6.44 -15.18 -10.18
C ILE A 82 -5.19 -14.83 -9.36
N LEU A 83 -5.20 -15.07 -8.05
CA LEU A 83 -4.07 -14.75 -7.16
C LEU A 83 -2.77 -15.44 -7.59
N LYS A 84 -2.84 -16.63 -8.20
CA LYS A 84 -1.66 -17.34 -8.74
C LYS A 84 -1.03 -16.66 -9.95
N ARG A 85 -1.72 -15.74 -10.62
CA ARG A 85 -1.16 -14.99 -11.77
C ARG A 85 -0.28 -13.81 -11.33
N PHE A 86 -0.31 -13.42 -10.05
CA PHE A 86 0.41 -12.27 -9.53
C PHE A 86 1.59 -12.72 -8.67
N SER A 87 2.81 -12.40 -9.13
CA SER A 87 4.06 -12.61 -8.39
C SER A 87 4.53 -11.36 -7.64
N ASN A 88 3.97 -10.19 -7.95
CA ASN A 88 4.25 -8.97 -7.20
C ASN A 88 3.45 -9.00 -5.89
N GLU A 89 4.14 -9.01 -4.76
CA GLU A 89 3.51 -9.15 -3.44
C GLU A 89 2.57 -7.99 -3.10
N ASN A 90 2.86 -6.76 -3.56
CA ASN A 90 1.98 -5.62 -3.31
C ASN A 90 0.68 -5.71 -4.12
N GLU A 91 0.77 -6.09 -5.41
CA GLU A 91 -0.42 -6.30 -6.26
C GLU A 91 -1.27 -7.46 -5.72
N LYS A 92 -0.62 -8.54 -5.30
CA LYS A 92 -1.28 -9.71 -4.73
C LYS A 92 -1.95 -9.39 -3.39
N ALA A 93 -1.29 -8.66 -2.50
CA ALA A 93 -1.86 -8.23 -1.23
C ALA A 93 -3.05 -7.28 -1.42
N LEU A 94 -3.02 -6.41 -2.42
CA LEU A 94 -4.16 -5.53 -2.73
C LEU A 94 -5.38 -6.32 -3.24
N LEU A 95 -5.16 -7.30 -4.13
CA LEU A 95 -6.19 -8.23 -4.57
C LEU A 95 -6.77 -9.04 -3.42
N ASP A 96 -5.90 -9.64 -2.60
CA ASP A 96 -6.28 -10.46 -1.46
C ASP A 96 -7.10 -9.67 -0.43
N LYS A 97 -6.66 -8.43 -0.11
CA LYS A 97 -7.40 -7.55 0.77
C LYS A 97 -8.78 -7.18 0.21
N PHE A 98 -8.87 -6.87 -1.08
CA PHE A 98 -10.16 -6.60 -1.73
C PHE A 98 -11.09 -7.83 -1.63
N ILE A 99 -10.56 -9.01 -1.95
CA ILE A 99 -11.28 -10.28 -1.88
C ILE A 99 -11.79 -10.55 -0.46
N HIS A 100 -10.93 -10.42 0.55
CA HIS A 100 -11.28 -10.67 1.95
C HIS A 100 -12.46 -9.81 2.41
N VAL A 101 -12.46 -8.51 2.09
CA VAL A 101 -13.55 -7.57 2.41
C VAL A 101 -14.87 -7.93 1.74
N HIS A 102 -14.84 -8.54 0.55
CA HIS A 102 -16.05 -8.85 -0.24
C HIS A 102 -16.54 -10.29 -0.09
N THR A 103 -15.75 -11.19 0.50
CA THR A 103 -16.14 -12.57 0.81
C THR A 103 -16.58 -12.74 2.27
N ALA A 104 -16.12 -11.90 3.20
CA ALA A 104 -16.46 -11.98 4.62
C ALA A 104 -17.85 -11.42 4.97
N LYS A 105 -18.78 -11.37 4.01
CA LYS A 105 -20.11 -10.76 4.12
C LYS A 105 -21.18 -11.77 3.75
#